data_AF-A0A7C4VZS6-F1
#
_entry.id   AF-A0A7C4VZS6-F1
#
_cell.length_a   1.000
_cell.length_b   1.000
_cell.length_c   1.000
_cell.angle_alpha   90.00
_cell.angle_beta   90.00
_cell.angle_gamma   90.00
#
_symmetry.space_group_name_H-M   'P 1'
#
loop_
_entity.id
_entity.type
_entity.pdbx_description
1 polymer ?
#
loop_
_entity_poly.entity_id
_entity_poly.type
_entity_poly.pdbx_seq_one_letter_code
_entity_poly.pdbx_strand_id
1 'polypeptide(L)' 'MEFRELSDGEWHAIKPFLPPKAIVGRPRADDRLTIDGILYVLTTGYRWMDMPIRYGS' A
#
# COMPACT_ATOMS: atom_id res chain seq x y z
N MET A 1 -3.07 11.44 14.09
CA MET A 1 -3.82 11.54 12.83
C MET A 1 -4.66 10.29 12.70
N GLU A 2 -5.87 10.40 12.16
CA GLU A 2 -6.67 9.22 11.83
C GLU A 2 -6.22 8.67 10.48
N PHE A 3 -6.02 7.35 10.40
CA PHE A 3 -5.69 6.71 9.14
C PHE A 3 -6.93 6.61 8.24
N ARG A 4 -6.74 6.90 6.95
CA ARG A 4 -7.68 6.56 5.88
C ARG A 4 -6.93 6.00 4.69
N GLU A 5 -7.59 5.10 3.97
CA GLU A 5 -7.08 4.62 2.68
C GLU A 5 -7.09 5.75 1.64
N LEU A 6 -6.28 5.56 0.60
CA LEU A 6 -6.28 6.41 -0.57
C LEU A 6 -7.66 6.39 -1.22
N SER A 7 -8.18 7.57 -1.52
CA SER A 7 -9.31 7.70 -2.43
C SER A 7 -8.91 7.26 -3.84
N ASP A 8 -9.89 6.96 -4.69
CA ASP A 8 -9.62 6.60 -6.07
C ASP A 8 -8.88 7.74 -6.81
N GLY A 9 -9.21 9.00 -6.55
CA GLY A 9 -8.54 10.14 -7.18
C GLY A 9 -7.04 10.20 -6.82
N GLU A 10 -6.71 10.03 -5.54
CA GLU A 10 -5.32 10.01 -5.07
C GLU A 10 -4.55 8.80 -5.63
N TRP A 11 -5.21 7.64 -5.66
CA TRP A 11 -4.63 6.44 -6.26
C TRP A 11 -4.29 6.64 -7.75
N HIS A 12 -5.21 7.24 -8.52
CA HIS A 12 -4.99 7.51 -9.94
C HIS A 12 -3.87 8.55 -10.16
N ALA A 13 -3.63 9.45 -9.21
CA ALA A 13 -2.50 10.37 -9.27
C ALA A 13 -1.15 9.65 -9.03
N ILE A 14 -1.11 8.64 -8.14
CA ILE A 14 0.13 7.92 -7.79
C ILE A 14 0.47 6.83 -8.80
N LYS A 15 -0.52 6.03 -9.22
CA LYS A 15 -0.36 4.82 -10.04
C LYS A 15 0.54 5.00 -11.27
N PRO A 16 0.49 6.10 -12.05
CA PRO A 16 1.33 6.28 -13.24
C PRO A 16 2.83 6.33 -12.95
N PHE A 17 3.23 6.65 -11.72
CA PHE A 17 4.62 6.78 -11.30
C PHE A 17 5.21 5.47 -10.76
N LEU A 18 4.38 4.41 -10.64
CA LEU A 18 4.85 3.11 -10.19
C LEU A 18 5.64 2.39 -11.29
N PRO A 19 6.71 1.68 -10.93
CA PRO A 19 7.48 0.91 -11.90
C PRO A 19 6.60 -0.20 -12.50
N PRO A 20 6.84 -0.59 -13.76
CA PRO A 20 6.12 -1.71 -14.37
C PRO A 20 6.31 -2.99 -13.54
N LYS A 21 5.36 -3.93 -13.68
CA LYS A 21 5.47 -5.24 -13.03
C LYS A 21 6.70 -5.96 -13.57
N ALA A 22 7.47 -6.57 -12.66
CA ALA A 22 8.61 -7.38 -13.04
C ALA A 22 8.13 -8.60 -13.85
N ILE A 23 8.88 -8.95 -14.90
CA ILE A 23 8.58 -10.11 -15.76
C ILE A 23 8.98 -11.43 -15.08
N VAL A 24 9.98 -11.38 -14.19
CA VAL A 24 10.54 -12.54 -13.49
C VAL A 24 10.58 -12.33 -11.98
N GLY A 25 10.63 -13.43 -11.23
CA GLY A 25 10.68 -13.43 -9.77
C GLY A 25 9.31 -13.59 -9.11
N ARG A 26 9.24 -13.34 -7.79
CA ARG A 26 7.99 -13.44 -7.03
C ARG A 26 6.99 -12.40 -7.57
N PRO A 27 5.73 -12.78 -7.84
CA PRO A 27 4.70 -11.83 -8.24
C PRO A 27 4.60 -10.68 -7.24
N ARG A 28 4.54 -9.45 -7.76
CA ARG A 28 4.35 -8.27 -6.92
C ARG A 28 2.98 -8.33 -6.26
N ALA A 29 2.92 -7.94 -4.98
CA ALA A 29 1.66 -7.73 -4.27
C ALA A 29 0.82 -6.63 -4.94
N ASP A 30 -0.44 -6.48 -4.51
CA ASP A 30 -1.27 -5.38 -4.98
C ASP A 30 -0.65 -4.04 -4.55
N ASP A 31 -0.34 -3.18 -5.52
CA ASP A 31 0.39 -1.94 -5.27
C ASP A 31 -0.44 -0.97 -4.40
N ARG A 32 -1.77 -0.94 -4.54
CA ARG A 32 -2.63 -0.05 -3.76
C ARG A 32 -2.67 -0.50 -2.31
N LEU A 33 -2.94 -1.79 -2.07
CA LEU A 33 -2.96 -2.36 -0.72
C LEU A 33 -1.61 -2.22 -0.03
N THR A 34 -0.51 -2.37 -0.77
CA THR A 34 0.85 -2.18 -0.25
C THR A 34 1.06 -0.75 0.23
N ILE A 35 0.65 0.25 -0.57
CA ILE A 35 0.78 1.66 -0.22
C ILE A 35 -0.16 2.03 0.93
N ASP A 36 -1.41 1.57 0.92
CA ASP A 36 -2.35 1.78 2.04
C ASP A 36 -1.80 1.18 3.35
N GLY A 37 -1.14 0.02 3.29
CA GLY A 37 -0.45 -0.57 4.44
C GLY A 37 0.71 0.27 4.96
N ILE A 38 1.55 0.80 4.06
CA ILE A 38 2.63 1.73 4.42
C ILE A 38 2.04 2.98 5.11
N LEU A 39 1.00 3.57 4.53
CA LEU A 39 0.34 4.75 5.09
C LEU A 39 -0.31 4.46 6.44
N TYR A 40 -0.88 3.26 6.63
CA TYR A 40 -1.42 2.82 7.92
C TYR A 40 -0.36 2.87 9.02
N VAL A 41 0.79 2.22 8.79
CA VAL A 41 1.89 2.18 9.75
C VAL A 41 2.43 3.59 10.04
N LEU A 42 2.65 4.40 8.99
CA LEU A 42 3.17 5.76 9.16
C LEU A 42 2.20 6.71 9.87
N THR A 43 0.88 6.54 9.68
CA THR A 43 -0.13 7.42 10.27
C THR A 43 -0.50 7.03 11.69
N THR A 44 -0.59 5.73 11.96
CA THR A 44 -1.02 5.18 13.26
C THR A 44 0.15 4.97 14.23
N GLY A 45 1.36 4.76 13.72
CA GLY A 45 2.53 4.39 14.51
C GLY A 45 2.55 2.94 14.99
N TYR A 46 1.60 2.10 14.55
CA TYR A 46 1.60 0.68 14.89
C TYR A 46 2.77 -0.07 14.26
N ARG A 47 3.14 -1.20 14.86
CA ARG A 47 4.17 -2.08 14.28
C ARG A 47 3.61 -2.76 13.04
N TRP A 48 4.48 -3.09 12.10
CA TRP A 48 4.12 -3.86 10.90
C TRP A 48 3.36 -5.16 11.18
N MET A 49 3.68 -5.84 12.30
CA MET A 49 3.00 -7.08 12.71
C MET A 49 1.56 -6.85 13.17
N ASP A 50 1.23 -5.64 13.63
CA ASP A 50 -0.12 -5.28 14.08
C ASP A 50 -0.97 -4.68 12.94
N MET A 51 -0.40 -4.53 11.75
CA MET A 51 -1.12 -4.01 10.58
C MET A 51 -2.24 -4.97 10.17
N PRO A 52 -3.41 -4.47 9.73
CA PRO A 52 -4.48 -5.31 9.21
C PRO A 52 -4.00 -6.28 8.12
N ILE A 53 -4.39 -7.55 8.23
CA ILE A 53 -4.02 -8.63 7.30
C ILE A 53 -4.40 -8.30 5.84
N ARG A 54 -5.40 -7.43 5.60
CA ARG A 54 -5.74 -7.04 4.23
C ARG A 54 -4.61 -6.32 3.47
N TYR A 55 -3.66 -5.71 4.19
CA TYR A 55 -2.54 -4.98 3.60
C TYR A 55 -1.26 -5.82 3.44
N GLY A 56 -1.25 -7.06 3.95
CA GLY A 56 -0.06 -7.91 3.93
C GLY A 56 -0.40 -9.39 4.06
N SER A 57 0.34 -10.25 3.35
CA SER A 57 0.20 -11.71 3.39
C SER A 57 1.07 -12.35 4.44
#